data_AF-A9KP04-F1
#
_entry.id   AF-A9KP04-F1
#
_cell.length_a   1.000
_cell.length_b   1.000
_cell.length_c   1.000
_cell.angle_alpha   90.00
_cell.angle_beta   90.00
_cell.angle_gamma   90.00
#
_symmetry.space_group_name_H-M   'P 1'
#
loop_
_entity.id
_entity.type
_entity.pdbx_description
1 polymer ?
#
loop_
_entity_poly.entity_id
_entity_poly.type
_entity_poly.pdbx_seq_one_letter_code
_entity_poly.pdbx_strand_id
1 'polypeptide(L)'
;MENPVTSIIILAHNNFESLRKCIDSIRKYTTDGTYEIIVVDNHSTDGTAQWLQSQQDIRAIINTDNVGCPRGYNQAINIALGDAVLLMNNDIIVTPNWLKNLIQCLYSADDIGAVGPITNNCPIQQLPVKYSSIEEMFEFAKTYNISNPETWEERLKLISFCLLIKKSAIEKIGLLDEGFTPGNFEDDDLSFSLRIARYKLMLCKDTFIHNFGYITFKDYGSQSLETFKLNQKKFEDKWGFNSLYSTFARQELINFINKPKTQSFAVLDVGCACGNTLLQIKNTYPNSILYGIELNKGASEIAKTVANVTADNIESLDVHFDENYFDYILFGDVLEHLVDPWQVLLNIKRYLKPDGKILASIPNVMHISIVKKLIHGNWTYEDAGILDRTHMRFFTLKEIHKMFRDSGYSDIYVAGKLLMESKEDFELIENLCKLSNPDLSKQFEIYQYLIKASVKP
;
A
#
# COMPACT_ATOMS: atom_id res chain seq x y z
N MET A 1 -20.27 -1.62 28.86
CA MET A 1 -20.75 -1.98 27.51
C MET A 1 -20.43 -3.44 27.32
N GLU A 2 -21.41 -4.26 26.96
CA GLU A 2 -21.12 -5.62 26.50
C GLU A 2 -20.14 -5.54 25.31
N ASN A 3 -19.15 -6.43 25.27
CA ASN A 3 -18.19 -6.42 24.17
C ASN A 3 -18.92 -6.75 22.87
N PRO A 4 -18.65 -6.03 21.76
CA PRO A 4 -19.29 -6.31 20.48
C PRO A 4 -19.00 -7.76 20.05
N VAL A 5 -20.04 -8.46 19.62
CA VAL A 5 -19.89 -9.83 19.11
C VAL A 5 -19.23 -9.76 17.74
N THR A 6 -18.21 -10.59 17.50
CA THR A 6 -17.54 -10.67 16.20
C THR A 6 -18.00 -11.90 15.42
N SER A 7 -18.51 -11.70 14.20
CA SER A 7 -18.72 -12.80 13.25
C SER A 7 -17.42 -13.09 12.50
N ILE A 8 -16.74 -14.18 12.86
CA ILE A 8 -15.52 -14.63 12.20
C ILE A 8 -15.90 -15.46 10.98
N ILE A 9 -15.62 -14.92 9.80
CA ILE A 9 -15.94 -15.53 8.51
C ILE A 9 -14.67 -16.10 7.89
N ILE A 10 -14.67 -17.41 7.66
CA ILE A 10 -13.54 -18.13 7.08
C ILE A 10 -13.97 -18.76 5.76
N LEU A 11 -13.22 -18.49 4.68
CA LEU A 11 -13.38 -19.20 3.41
C LEU A 11 -12.49 -20.44 3.37
N ALA A 12 -13.04 -21.56 2.94
CA ALA A 12 -12.34 -22.82 2.76
C ALA A 12 -12.49 -23.32 1.31
N HIS A 13 -11.40 -23.77 0.73
CA HIS A 13 -11.37 -24.58 -0.49
C HIS A 13 -10.18 -25.53 -0.37
N ASN A 14 -10.49 -26.78 0.00
CA ASN A 14 -9.56 -27.76 0.51
C ASN A 14 -8.75 -27.24 1.73
N ASN A 15 -7.65 -27.94 2.04
CA ASN A 15 -6.70 -27.62 3.11
C ASN A 15 -7.30 -27.78 4.51
N PHE A 16 -8.03 -28.87 4.67
CA PHE A 16 -8.67 -29.29 5.91
C PHE A 16 -7.78 -29.10 7.15
N GLU A 17 -6.54 -29.58 7.13
CA GLU A 17 -5.64 -29.47 8.31
C GLU A 17 -5.29 -28.02 8.66
N SER A 18 -5.18 -27.14 7.68
CA SER A 18 -4.92 -25.71 7.91
C SER A 18 -6.15 -25.05 8.51
N LEU A 19 -7.33 -25.29 7.93
CA LEU A 19 -8.61 -24.80 8.44
C LEU A 19 -8.83 -25.25 9.89
N ARG A 20 -8.59 -26.53 10.19
CA ARG A 20 -8.73 -27.09 11.53
C ARG A 20 -7.80 -26.38 12.52
N LYS A 21 -6.52 -26.18 12.18
CA LYS A 21 -5.56 -25.42 13.02
C LYS A 21 -5.98 -23.97 13.22
N CYS A 22 -6.50 -23.32 12.18
CA CYS A 22 -7.03 -21.96 12.26
C CYS A 22 -8.16 -21.88 13.29
N ILE A 23 -9.18 -22.71 13.14
CA ILE A 23 -10.34 -22.77 14.05
C ILE A 23 -9.91 -23.13 15.48
N ASP A 24 -9.04 -24.13 15.65
CA ASP A 24 -8.53 -24.52 16.96
C ASP A 24 -7.78 -23.37 17.65
N SER A 25 -7.03 -22.57 16.89
CA SER A 25 -6.36 -21.38 17.42
C SER A 25 -7.33 -20.27 17.83
N ILE A 26 -8.42 -20.07 17.07
CA ILE A 26 -9.49 -19.11 17.41
C ILE A 26 -10.15 -19.51 18.72
N ARG A 27 -10.60 -20.77 18.84
CA ARG A 27 -11.20 -21.34 20.06
C ARG A 27 -10.28 -21.20 21.27
N LYS A 28 -8.98 -21.40 21.08
CA LYS A 28 -8.00 -21.34 22.17
C LYS A 28 -7.71 -19.93 22.65
N TYR A 29 -7.67 -18.94 21.76
CA TYR A 29 -7.16 -17.59 22.06
C TYR A 29 -8.22 -16.49 22.01
N THR A 30 -9.49 -16.87 21.92
CA THR A 30 -10.62 -15.94 21.89
C THR A 30 -11.62 -16.36 22.95
N THR A 31 -12.19 -15.41 23.68
CA THR A 31 -13.11 -15.71 24.80
C THR A 31 -14.46 -16.19 24.26
N ASP A 32 -14.94 -17.33 24.76
CA ASP A 32 -16.25 -17.87 24.42
C ASP A 32 -17.38 -16.85 24.62
N GLY A 33 -18.36 -16.85 23.72
CA GLY A 33 -19.49 -15.92 23.74
C GLY A 33 -19.19 -14.52 23.20
N THR A 34 -17.94 -14.21 22.85
CA THR A 34 -17.56 -12.92 22.21
C THR A 34 -17.49 -12.99 20.68
N TYR A 35 -17.70 -14.18 20.11
CA TYR A 35 -17.63 -14.39 18.67
C TYR A 35 -18.56 -15.54 18.24
N GLU A 36 -18.85 -15.59 16.94
CA GLU A 36 -19.36 -16.77 16.24
C GLU A 36 -18.41 -17.12 15.09
N ILE A 37 -18.42 -18.38 14.65
CA ILE A 37 -17.65 -18.84 13.48
C ILE A 37 -18.61 -19.21 12.36
N ILE A 38 -18.40 -18.60 11.19
CA ILE A 38 -19.10 -18.91 9.96
C ILE A 38 -18.04 -19.39 8.96
N VAL A 39 -18.20 -20.61 8.45
CA VAL A 39 -17.27 -21.16 7.44
C VAL A 39 -18.01 -21.36 6.14
N VAL A 40 -17.45 -20.83 5.06
CA VAL A 40 -17.96 -21.05 3.70
C VAL A 40 -17.02 -22.01 2.99
N ASP A 41 -17.52 -23.22 2.74
CA ASP A 41 -16.82 -24.25 1.98
C ASP A 41 -17.13 -24.09 0.48
N ASN A 42 -16.14 -23.63 -0.28
CA ASN A 42 -16.22 -23.42 -1.72
C ASN A 42 -15.92 -24.72 -2.49
N HIS A 43 -16.71 -25.77 -2.26
CA HIS A 43 -16.57 -27.06 -2.95
C HIS A 43 -15.25 -27.79 -2.64
N SER A 44 -14.99 -28.09 -1.37
CA SER A 44 -13.82 -28.89 -0.99
C SER A 44 -14.03 -30.38 -1.29
N THR A 45 -12.94 -31.07 -1.64
CA THR A 45 -12.93 -32.51 -1.95
C THR A 45 -12.11 -33.34 -0.95
N ASP A 46 -11.62 -32.74 0.13
CA ASP A 46 -10.67 -33.32 1.08
C ASP A 46 -11.29 -33.72 2.44
N GLY A 47 -12.61 -33.77 2.53
CA GLY A 47 -13.33 -34.08 3.78
C GLY A 47 -13.75 -32.86 4.60
N THR A 48 -13.37 -31.64 4.17
CA THR A 48 -13.71 -30.39 4.86
C THR A 48 -15.21 -30.23 5.11
N ALA A 49 -16.06 -30.46 4.09
CA ALA A 49 -17.51 -30.31 4.22
C ALA A 49 -18.11 -31.23 5.28
N GLN A 50 -17.73 -32.52 5.29
CA GLN A 50 -18.21 -33.51 6.25
C GLN A 50 -17.78 -33.15 7.67
N TRP A 51 -16.53 -32.68 7.82
CA TRP A 51 -16.05 -32.22 9.12
C TRP A 51 -16.84 -31.01 9.61
N LEU A 52 -17.04 -29.98 8.76
CA LEU A 52 -17.80 -28.79 9.11
C LEU A 52 -19.23 -29.11 9.56
N GLN A 53 -19.91 -30.03 8.87
CA GLN A 53 -21.26 -30.49 9.24
C GLN A 53 -21.32 -31.19 10.61
N SER A 54 -20.20 -31.73 11.11
CA SER A 54 -20.13 -32.36 12.43
C SER A 54 -19.95 -31.36 13.58
N GLN A 55 -19.58 -30.11 13.29
CA GLN A 55 -19.29 -29.10 14.29
C GLN A 55 -20.57 -28.41 14.76
N GLN A 56 -20.75 -28.26 16.09
CA GLN A 56 -21.95 -27.66 16.67
C GLN A 56 -21.83 -26.15 16.88
N ASP A 57 -20.59 -25.65 16.97
CA ASP A 57 -20.24 -24.25 17.23
C ASP A 57 -19.90 -23.47 15.95
N ILE A 58 -20.04 -24.10 14.77
CA ILE A 58 -19.73 -23.50 13.47
C ILE A 58 -20.99 -23.47 12.60
N ARG A 59 -21.26 -22.32 12.00
CA ARG A 59 -22.29 -22.15 10.98
C ARG A 59 -21.66 -22.36 9.61
N ALA A 60 -21.90 -23.52 9.01
CA ALA A 60 -21.30 -23.88 7.72
C ALA A 60 -22.23 -23.53 6.54
N ILE A 61 -21.66 -22.93 5.49
CA ILE A 61 -22.26 -22.78 4.17
C ILE A 61 -21.48 -23.69 3.21
N ILE A 62 -22.11 -24.71 2.64
CA ILE A 62 -21.46 -25.66 1.73
C ILE A 62 -21.90 -25.38 0.30
N ASN A 63 -21.01 -24.84 -0.53
CA ASN A 63 -21.27 -24.56 -1.93
C ASN A 63 -21.03 -25.80 -2.81
N THR A 64 -21.84 -25.93 -3.86
CA THR A 64 -21.70 -27.01 -4.86
C THR A 64 -20.59 -26.74 -5.88
N ASP A 65 -20.11 -25.50 -5.96
CA ASP A 65 -19.07 -25.05 -6.89
C ASP A 65 -18.18 -24.02 -6.18
N ASN A 66 -16.97 -23.79 -6.69
CA ASN A 66 -16.13 -22.71 -6.19
C ASN A 66 -16.64 -21.36 -6.72
N VAL A 67 -17.33 -20.61 -5.86
CA VAL A 67 -17.95 -19.31 -6.21
C VAL A 67 -16.98 -18.11 -6.12
N GLY A 68 -15.73 -18.35 -5.75
CA GLY A 68 -14.74 -17.31 -5.50
C GLY A 68 -14.86 -16.66 -4.12
N CYS A 69 -13.85 -15.85 -3.79
CA CYS A 69 -13.68 -15.20 -2.50
C CYS A 69 -14.79 -14.16 -2.20
N PRO A 70 -15.06 -13.15 -3.06
CA PRO A 70 -16.03 -12.12 -2.74
C PRO A 70 -17.44 -12.67 -2.48
N ARG A 71 -17.92 -13.56 -3.35
CA ARG A 71 -19.26 -14.16 -3.23
C ARG A 71 -19.36 -15.05 -1.99
N GLY A 72 -18.32 -15.81 -1.68
CA GLY A 72 -18.28 -16.62 -0.47
C GLY A 72 -18.35 -15.75 0.80
N TYR A 73 -17.57 -14.67 0.87
CA TYR A 73 -17.67 -13.71 1.97
C TYR A 73 -19.07 -13.08 2.05
N ASN A 74 -19.65 -12.66 0.93
CA ASN A 74 -20.99 -12.09 0.90
C ASN A 74 -22.07 -13.04 1.43
N GLN A 75 -22.00 -14.34 1.11
CA GLN A 75 -22.93 -15.34 1.66
C GLN A 75 -22.89 -15.38 3.19
N ALA A 76 -21.68 -15.36 3.77
CA ALA A 76 -21.51 -15.37 5.21
C ALA A 76 -21.87 -14.03 5.89
N ILE A 77 -21.51 -12.89 5.27
CA ILE A 77 -21.87 -11.55 5.78
C ILE A 77 -23.38 -11.43 5.94
N ASN A 78 -24.16 -11.93 4.97
CA ASN A 78 -25.62 -11.85 5.00
C ASN A 78 -26.27 -12.59 6.18
N ILE A 79 -25.58 -13.57 6.76
CA ILE A 79 -26.08 -14.35 7.91
C ILE A 79 -25.37 -13.99 9.22
N ALA A 80 -24.42 -13.06 9.20
CA ALA A 80 -23.61 -12.64 10.34
C ALA A 80 -24.41 -11.84 11.36
N LEU A 81 -24.33 -12.25 12.64
CA LEU A 81 -25.07 -11.68 13.76
C LEU A 81 -24.27 -10.61 14.53
N GLY A 82 -22.94 -10.64 14.45
CA GLY A 82 -22.06 -9.76 15.20
C GLY A 82 -22.09 -8.30 14.75
N ASP A 83 -21.71 -7.41 15.65
CA ASP A 83 -21.55 -5.96 15.40
C ASP A 83 -20.28 -5.65 14.59
N ALA A 84 -19.34 -6.59 14.55
CA ALA A 84 -18.19 -6.58 13.69
C ALA A 84 -18.10 -7.87 12.88
N VAL A 85 -17.61 -7.77 11.65
CA VAL A 85 -17.36 -8.89 10.75
C VAL A 85 -15.86 -9.01 10.54
N LEU A 86 -15.31 -10.20 10.72
CA LEU A 86 -13.92 -10.49 10.44
C LEU A 86 -13.82 -11.41 9.21
N LEU A 87 -13.22 -10.91 8.13
CA LEU A 87 -12.85 -11.73 6.97
C LEU A 87 -11.49 -12.36 7.25
N MET A 88 -11.36 -13.68 7.07
CA MET A 88 -10.14 -14.41 7.41
C MET A 88 -9.88 -15.58 6.44
N ASN A 89 -8.61 -15.75 6.06
CA ASN A 89 -8.17 -16.94 5.32
C ASN A 89 -8.07 -18.17 6.24
N ASN A 90 -8.18 -19.37 5.66
CA ASN A 90 -8.10 -20.63 6.41
C ASN A 90 -6.67 -21.06 6.79
N ASP A 91 -5.62 -20.36 6.36
CA ASP A 91 -4.20 -20.70 6.60
C ASP A 91 -3.53 -19.80 7.65
N ILE A 92 -4.33 -19.31 8.59
CA ILE A 92 -3.92 -18.45 9.69
C ILE A 92 -3.81 -19.23 11.00
N ILE A 93 -2.82 -18.91 11.83
CA ILE A 93 -2.84 -19.22 13.28
C ILE A 93 -2.92 -17.90 14.03
N VAL A 94 -4.02 -17.71 14.75
CA VAL A 94 -4.17 -16.57 15.65
C VAL A 94 -3.43 -16.82 16.97
N THR A 95 -3.14 -15.74 17.67
CA THR A 95 -2.26 -15.70 18.84
C THR A 95 -2.95 -15.00 20.01
N PRO A 96 -2.49 -15.16 21.27
CA PRO A 96 -3.14 -14.54 22.42
C PRO A 96 -3.42 -13.04 22.24
N ASN A 97 -4.58 -12.57 22.72
CA ASN A 97 -5.05 -11.16 22.65
C ASN A 97 -5.36 -10.60 21.24
N TRP A 98 -5.21 -11.39 20.17
CA TRP A 98 -5.33 -10.86 18.81
C TRP A 98 -6.64 -10.11 18.57
N LEU A 99 -7.79 -10.74 18.79
CA LEU A 99 -9.10 -10.15 18.50
C LEU A 99 -9.41 -8.99 19.45
N LYS A 100 -9.01 -9.12 20.72
CA LYS A 100 -9.19 -8.06 21.72
C LYS A 100 -8.48 -6.76 21.27
N ASN A 101 -7.23 -6.85 20.81
CA ASN A 101 -6.47 -5.69 20.35
C ASN A 101 -7.08 -5.10 19.08
N LEU A 102 -7.52 -5.94 18.12
CA LEU A 102 -8.22 -5.48 16.92
C LEU A 102 -9.52 -4.74 17.27
N ILE A 103 -10.37 -5.31 18.13
CA ILE A 103 -11.63 -4.68 18.57
C ILE A 103 -11.35 -3.35 19.28
N GLN A 104 -10.33 -3.29 20.13
CA GLN A 104 -9.95 -2.05 20.81
C GLN A 104 -9.56 -0.95 19.81
N CYS A 105 -8.82 -1.27 18.75
CA CYS A 105 -8.49 -0.31 17.70
C CYS A 105 -9.73 0.09 16.90
N LEU A 106 -10.52 -0.90 16.43
CA LEU A 106 -11.71 -0.69 15.61
C LEU A 106 -12.70 0.28 16.28
N TYR A 107 -12.94 0.12 17.58
CA TYR A 107 -13.89 0.94 18.34
C TYR A 107 -13.25 2.11 19.10
N SER A 108 -11.96 2.40 18.87
CA SER A 108 -11.29 3.56 19.49
C SER A 108 -11.77 4.90 18.94
N ALA A 109 -12.35 4.91 17.74
CA ALA A 109 -12.99 6.08 17.14
C ALA A 109 -14.12 5.65 16.19
N ASP A 110 -15.15 6.48 16.06
CA ASP A 110 -16.32 6.20 15.21
C ASP A 110 -15.95 6.15 13.72
N ASP A 111 -14.95 6.93 13.33
CA ASP A 111 -14.46 7.04 11.95
C ASP A 111 -13.49 5.92 11.56
N ILE A 112 -13.19 4.95 12.42
CA ILE A 112 -12.44 3.74 12.03
C ILE A 112 -13.43 2.69 11.53
N GLY A 113 -13.35 2.32 10.26
CA GLY A 113 -14.27 1.36 9.62
C GLY A 113 -13.73 -0.06 9.57
N ALA A 114 -12.41 -0.22 9.46
CA ALA A 114 -11.76 -1.51 9.42
C ALA A 114 -10.36 -1.49 10.03
N VAL A 115 -9.91 -2.65 10.52
CA VAL A 115 -8.58 -2.85 11.09
C VAL A 115 -8.00 -4.21 10.69
N GLY A 116 -6.67 -4.28 10.57
CA GLY A 116 -5.96 -5.51 10.21
C GLY A 116 -4.69 -5.68 11.05
N PRO A 117 -4.26 -6.91 11.36
CA PRO A 117 -3.04 -7.18 12.09
C PRO A 117 -1.81 -7.16 11.17
N ILE A 118 -0.63 -7.18 11.78
CA ILE A 118 0.62 -7.54 11.10
C ILE A 118 0.78 -9.07 11.04
N THR A 119 1.54 -9.55 10.05
CA THR A 119 1.82 -10.98 9.87
C THR A 119 3.21 -11.22 9.29
N ASN A 120 3.66 -12.48 9.24
CA ASN A 120 4.93 -12.87 8.62
C ASN A 120 4.89 -12.88 7.08
N ASN A 121 3.69 -12.90 6.47
CA ASN A 121 3.53 -13.07 5.03
C ASN A 121 2.38 -12.22 4.44
N CYS A 122 2.61 -10.92 4.25
CA CYS A 122 1.71 -10.02 3.51
C CYS A 122 2.45 -8.71 3.20
N PRO A 123 2.89 -8.42 1.97
CA PRO A 123 3.84 -7.32 1.70
C PRO A 123 3.52 -5.95 2.32
N ILE A 124 2.25 -5.57 2.42
CA ILE A 124 1.83 -4.28 3.00
C ILE A 124 1.50 -4.33 4.51
N GLN A 125 1.48 -5.52 5.11
CA GLN A 125 1.22 -5.78 6.53
C GLN A 125 2.27 -6.72 7.14
N GLN A 126 3.46 -6.81 6.52
CA GLN A 126 4.49 -7.77 6.90
C GLN A 126 5.37 -7.25 8.03
N LEU A 127 5.75 -8.15 8.91
CA LEU A 127 6.83 -7.99 9.87
C LEU A 127 7.91 -9.04 9.60
N PRO A 128 9.20 -8.67 9.54
CA PRO A 128 10.28 -9.64 9.52
C PRO A 128 10.27 -10.49 10.80
N VAL A 129 10.25 -11.81 10.64
CA VAL A 129 10.18 -12.76 11.75
C VAL A 129 11.47 -13.54 11.94
N LYS A 130 11.71 -13.98 13.18
CA LYS A 130 12.89 -14.76 13.58
C LYS A 130 12.48 -15.92 14.48
N TYR A 131 11.62 -16.80 13.98
CA TYR A 131 11.26 -18.06 14.62
C TYR A 131 11.29 -19.18 13.57
N SER A 132 11.51 -20.41 14.03
CA SER A 132 11.54 -21.61 13.18
C SER A 132 10.54 -22.70 13.61
N SER A 133 9.84 -22.49 14.74
CA SER A 133 8.79 -23.39 15.25
C SER A 133 7.53 -22.63 15.66
N ILE A 134 6.43 -23.36 15.90
CA ILE A 134 5.16 -22.80 16.37
C ILE A 134 5.31 -22.27 17.80
N GLU A 135 6.08 -22.95 18.64
CA GLU A 135 6.36 -22.54 20.02
C GLU A 135 7.12 -21.21 20.05
N GLU A 136 8.17 -21.09 19.24
CA GLU A 136 8.92 -19.83 19.08
C GLU A 136 8.05 -18.72 18.48
N MET A 137 7.14 -19.05 17.56
CA MET A 137 6.18 -18.09 17.00
C MET A 137 5.27 -17.52 18.09
N PHE A 138 4.79 -18.33 19.04
CA PHE A 138 3.98 -17.83 20.15
C PHE A 138 4.79 -16.94 21.11
N GLU A 139 6.05 -17.26 21.40
CA GLU A 139 6.92 -16.38 22.20
C GLU A 139 7.19 -15.06 21.47
N PHE A 140 7.42 -15.11 20.16
CA PHE A 140 7.53 -13.91 19.32
C PHE A 140 6.26 -13.06 19.38
N ALA A 141 5.08 -13.67 19.21
CA ALA A 141 3.81 -12.97 19.22
C ALA A 141 3.53 -12.25 20.55
N LYS A 142 3.95 -12.82 21.70
CA LYS A 142 3.80 -12.16 23.02
C LYS A 142 4.48 -10.79 23.10
N THR A 143 5.56 -10.57 22.34
CA THR A 143 6.28 -9.29 22.31
C THR A 143 5.53 -8.19 21.54
N TYR A 144 4.61 -8.58 20.65
CA TYR A 144 3.80 -7.67 19.84
C TYR A 144 2.38 -7.53 20.36
N ASN A 145 1.78 -8.61 20.90
CA ASN A 145 0.37 -8.68 21.28
C ASN A 145 0.07 -8.04 22.65
N ILE A 146 0.66 -6.87 22.87
CA ILE A 146 0.46 -5.99 24.02
C ILE A 146 -0.16 -4.72 23.47
N SER A 147 -1.42 -4.45 23.81
CA SER A 147 -2.15 -3.32 23.24
C SER A 147 -1.36 -2.01 23.39
N ASN A 148 -1.12 -1.35 22.26
CA ASN A 148 -0.39 -0.09 22.21
C ASN A 148 -0.93 0.79 21.06
N PRO A 149 -1.85 1.73 21.38
CA PRO A 149 -2.43 2.65 20.41
C PRO A 149 -1.41 3.49 19.62
N GLU A 150 -0.23 3.76 20.19
CA GLU A 150 0.83 4.54 19.53
C GLU A 150 1.45 3.80 18.33
N THR A 151 1.23 2.50 18.23
CA THR A 151 1.76 1.66 17.12
C THR A 151 0.74 1.43 16.01
N TRP A 152 -0.50 1.87 16.19
CA TRP A 152 -1.52 1.79 15.14
C TRP A 152 -1.19 2.78 14.03
N GLU A 153 -1.36 2.32 12.79
CA GLU A 153 -0.99 3.10 11.62
C GLU A 153 -2.17 3.18 10.65
N GLU A 154 -2.58 4.39 10.27
CA GLU A 154 -3.61 4.55 9.24
C GLU A 154 -3.07 4.13 7.87
N ARG A 155 -3.86 3.35 7.13
CA ARG A 155 -3.53 2.86 5.78
C ARG A 155 -4.62 3.28 4.78
N LEU A 156 -4.25 3.37 3.51
CA LEU A 156 -5.22 3.50 2.42
C LEU A 156 -5.97 2.19 2.16
N LYS A 157 -5.28 1.07 2.34
CA LYS A 157 -5.81 -0.28 2.12
C LYS A 157 -5.23 -1.31 3.07
N LEU A 158 -6.02 -2.36 3.30
CA LEU A 158 -5.67 -3.54 4.10
C LEU A 158 -6.10 -4.79 3.32
N ILE A 159 -5.33 -5.86 3.44
CA ILE A 159 -5.59 -7.14 2.78
C ILE A 159 -6.50 -8.01 3.65
N SER A 160 -7.46 -8.67 3.01
CA SER A 160 -8.52 -9.48 3.63
C SER A 160 -8.05 -10.83 4.21
N PHE A 161 -6.74 -11.11 4.34
CA PHE A 161 -6.26 -12.34 4.99
C PHE A 161 -6.71 -12.42 6.46
N CYS A 162 -6.86 -11.26 7.09
CA CYS A 162 -7.48 -11.05 8.40
C CYS A 162 -7.89 -9.57 8.50
N LEU A 163 -9.15 -9.26 8.22
CA LEU A 163 -9.67 -7.88 8.18
C LEU A 163 -10.94 -7.78 9.01
N LEU A 164 -10.89 -7.02 10.10
CA LEU A 164 -12.02 -6.78 10.99
C LEU A 164 -12.71 -5.47 10.59
N ILE A 165 -14.01 -5.53 10.33
CA ILE A 165 -14.79 -4.43 9.77
C ILE A 165 -16.00 -4.18 10.67
N LYS A 166 -16.32 -2.92 10.96
CA LYS A 166 -17.58 -2.58 11.64
C LYS A 166 -18.75 -2.96 10.73
N LYS A 167 -19.77 -3.62 11.27
CA LYS A 167 -20.97 -3.97 10.51
C LYS A 167 -21.68 -2.73 9.95
N SER A 168 -21.73 -1.64 10.73
CA SER A 168 -22.26 -0.35 10.27
C SER A 168 -21.48 0.25 9.09
N ALA A 169 -20.19 -0.06 8.95
CA ALA A 169 -19.40 0.36 7.80
C ALA A 169 -19.76 -0.46 6.55
N ILE A 170 -19.94 -1.78 6.70
CA ILE A 170 -20.43 -2.66 5.61
C ILE A 170 -21.83 -2.22 5.17
N GLU A 171 -22.74 -1.97 6.10
CA GLU A 171 -24.10 -1.49 5.78
C GLU A 171 -24.10 -0.16 5.00
N LYS A 172 -23.10 0.69 5.25
CA LYS A 172 -22.95 1.97 4.55
C LYS A 172 -22.42 1.82 3.12
N ILE A 173 -21.45 0.92 2.89
CA ILE A 173 -20.77 0.81 1.58
C ILE A 173 -21.34 -0.31 0.69
N GLY A 174 -22.06 -1.26 1.28
CA GLY A 174 -22.51 -2.48 0.62
C GLY A 174 -21.56 -3.66 0.80
N LEU A 175 -21.88 -4.74 0.10
CA LEU A 175 -21.12 -5.99 0.11
C LEU A 175 -19.89 -5.91 -0.81
N LEU A 176 -19.03 -6.93 -0.79
CA LEU A 176 -17.86 -6.99 -1.67
C LEU A 176 -18.33 -7.15 -3.13
N ASP A 177 -17.60 -6.53 -4.06
CA ASP A 177 -17.89 -6.64 -5.49
C ASP A 177 -17.50 -8.04 -6.02
N GLU A 178 -18.54 -8.81 -6.38
CA GLU A 178 -18.39 -10.18 -6.91
C GLU A 178 -17.71 -10.24 -8.29
N GLY A 179 -17.52 -9.10 -8.96
CA GLY A 179 -16.76 -8.99 -10.19
C GLY A 179 -15.29 -9.37 -10.06
N PHE A 180 -14.71 -9.23 -8.85
CA PHE A 180 -13.32 -9.60 -8.53
C PHE A 180 -13.17 -11.09 -8.16
N THR A 181 -13.76 -11.97 -8.97
CA THR A 181 -13.70 -13.42 -8.78
C THR A 181 -12.55 -14.06 -9.58
N PRO A 182 -11.92 -15.16 -9.11
CA PRO A 182 -12.08 -15.82 -7.80
C PRO A 182 -11.45 -15.06 -6.61
N GLY A 183 -10.75 -13.95 -6.85
CA GLY A 183 -10.16 -13.07 -5.83
C GLY A 183 -9.13 -12.13 -6.47
N ASN A 184 -8.38 -11.41 -5.63
CA ASN A 184 -7.51 -10.29 -5.97
C ASN A 184 -8.28 -9.01 -6.34
N PHE A 185 -7.89 -7.90 -5.72
CA PHE A 185 -8.47 -6.55 -5.85
C PHE A 185 -9.85 -6.35 -5.19
N GLU A 186 -10.46 -7.39 -4.62
CA GLU A 186 -11.68 -7.23 -3.81
C GLU A 186 -11.42 -6.48 -2.50
N ASP A 187 -10.24 -6.70 -1.89
CA ASP A 187 -9.83 -6.01 -0.67
C ASP A 187 -9.40 -4.55 -0.94
N ASP A 188 -8.79 -4.30 -2.10
CA ASP A 188 -8.50 -2.95 -2.61
C ASP A 188 -9.81 -2.18 -2.82
N ASP A 189 -10.79 -2.77 -3.52
CA ASP A 189 -12.10 -2.18 -3.79
C ASP A 189 -12.87 -1.86 -2.50
N LEU A 190 -12.89 -2.83 -1.57
CA LEU A 190 -13.50 -2.67 -0.25
C LEU A 190 -12.81 -1.55 0.54
N SER A 191 -11.48 -1.51 0.52
CA SER A 191 -10.69 -0.50 1.21
C SER A 191 -10.98 0.90 0.70
N PHE A 192 -10.97 1.10 -0.62
CA PHE A 192 -11.25 2.41 -1.20
C PHE A 192 -12.71 2.83 -1.02
N SER A 193 -13.66 1.90 -1.05
CA SER A 193 -15.06 2.17 -0.71
C SER A 193 -15.22 2.66 0.73
N LEU A 194 -14.52 2.05 1.70
CA LEU A 194 -14.47 2.52 3.09
C LEU A 194 -13.86 3.93 3.17
N ARG A 195 -12.73 4.19 2.47
CA ARG A 195 -12.09 5.52 2.44
C ARG A 195 -13.04 6.60 1.92
N ILE A 196 -13.69 6.37 0.79
CA ILE A 196 -14.66 7.32 0.21
C ILE A 196 -15.83 7.57 1.16
N ALA A 197 -16.28 6.54 1.86
CA ALA A 197 -17.29 6.64 2.90
C ALA A 197 -16.81 7.34 4.20
N ARG A 198 -15.59 7.91 4.19
CA ARG A 198 -14.92 8.64 5.28
C ARG A 198 -14.54 7.77 6.48
N TYR A 199 -14.33 6.47 6.25
CA TYR A 199 -13.73 5.60 7.24
C TYR A 199 -12.21 5.51 7.08
N LYS A 200 -11.51 5.47 8.21
CA LYS A 200 -10.11 5.11 8.35
C LYS A 200 -9.95 3.60 8.40
N LEU A 201 -8.81 3.14 7.89
CA LEU A 201 -8.35 1.76 7.97
C LEU A 201 -7.08 1.75 8.81
N MET A 202 -7.02 0.90 9.84
CA MET A 202 -5.88 0.88 10.76
C MET A 202 -5.12 -0.44 10.70
N LEU A 203 -3.81 -0.36 10.53
CA LEU A 203 -2.90 -1.48 10.76
C LEU A 203 -2.52 -1.53 12.25
N CYS A 204 -2.93 -2.59 12.93
CA CYS A 204 -2.64 -2.84 14.33
C CYS A 204 -1.28 -3.55 14.47
N LYS A 205 -0.20 -2.78 14.64
CA LYS A 205 1.16 -3.33 14.82
C LYS A 205 1.39 -3.95 16.19
N ASP A 206 0.48 -3.73 17.13
CA ASP A 206 0.38 -4.40 18.43
C ASP A 206 -0.40 -5.73 18.34
N THR A 207 -0.60 -6.25 17.13
CA THR A 207 -1.30 -7.50 16.88
C THR A 207 -0.61 -8.28 15.78
N PHE A 208 0.10 -9.34 16.15
CA PHE A 208 0.76 -10.27 15.25
C PHE A 208 0.00 -11.58 15.15
N ILE A 209 -0.29 -12.04 13.94
CA ILE A 209 -0.80 -13.39 13.65
C ILE A 209 0.09 -14.09 12.64
N HIS A 210 0.12 -15.43 12.68
CA HIS A 210 0.88 -16.22 11.72
C HIS A 210 0.05 -16.56 10.48
N ASN A 211 0.63 -16.34 9.31
CA ASN A 211 0.07 -16.74 8.02
C ASN A 211 1.03 -17.75 7.39
N PHE A 212 0.57 -18.98 7.17
CA PHE A 212 1.40 -20.00 6.52
C PHE A 212 1.70 -19.65 5.06
N GLY A 213 0.83 -18.90 4.38
CA GLY A 213 1.06 -18.39 3.03
C GLY A 213 1.15 -19.48 1.96
N TYR A 214 0.84 -20.72 2.32
CA TYR A 214 1.21 -21.88 1.53
C TYR A 214 0.17 -22.23 0.46
N ILE A 215 -1.02 -21.63 0.46
CA ILE A 215 -2.18 -22.43 0.08
C ILE A 215 -3.14 -21.81 -0.95
N THR A 216 -3.49 -20.52 -0.86
CA THR A 216 -4.64 -20.03 -1.64
C THR A 216 -4.37 -19.81 -3.14
N PHE A 217 -3.10 -19.65 -3.56
CA PHE A 217 -2.78 -19.36 -4.98
C PHE A 217 -1.62 -20.16 -5.60
N LYS A 218 -0.90 -20.99 -4.83
CA LYS A 218 0.18 -21.82 -5.41
C LYS A 218 -0.35 -22.89 -6.37
N ASP A 219 -1.60 -23.32 -6.20
CA ASP A 219 -2.24 -24.31 -7.09
C ASP A 219 -2.68 -23.75 -8.45
N TYR A 220 -2.54 -22.44 -8.70
CA TYR A 220 -3.05 -21.81 -9.92
C TYR A 220 -2.01 -21.55 -11.02
N GLY A 221 -0.73 -21.90 -10.84
CA GLY A 221 0.27 -21.83 -11.92
C GLY A 221 0.21 -20.52 -12.76
N SER A 222 0.24 -20.63 -14.09
CA SER A 222 0.04 -19.50 -15.03
C SER A 222 -1.36 -18.88 -15.00
N GLN A 223 -2.37 -19.66 -14.60
CA GLN A 223 -3.77 -19.23 -14.49
C GLN A 223 -3.97 -18.19 -13.36
N SER A 224 -3.10 -18.20 -12.34
CA SER A 224 -3.07 -17.20 -11.27
C SER A 224 -2.71 -15.81 -11.78
N LEU A 225 -1.73 -15.72 -12.68
CA LEU A 225 -1.24 -14.45 -13.21
C LEU A 225 -2.21 -13.84 -14.22
N GLU A 226 -2.84 -14.67 -15.06
CA GLU A 226 -3.90 -14.22 -15.97
C GLU A 226 -5.11 -13.68 -15.20
N THR A 227 -5.55 -14.40 -14.17
CA THR A 227 -6.63 -13.97 -13.28
C THR A 227 -6.28 -12.65 -12.58
N PHE A 228 -5.05 -12.53 -12.05
CA PHE A 228 -4.59 -11.31 -11.42
C PHE A 228 -4.62 -10.12 -12.39
N LYS A 229 -4.10 -10.28 -13.62
CA LYS A 229 -4.12 -9.23 -14.64
C LYS A 229 -5.53 -8.86 -15.07
N LEU A 230 -6.43 -9.84 -15.19
CA LEU A 230 -7.83 -9.60 -15.51
C LEU A 230 -8.52 -8.77 -14.43
N ASN A 231 -8.35 -9.14 -13.16
CA ASN A 231 -8.97 -8.41 -12.04
C ASN A 231 -8.30 -7.06 -11.79
N GLN A 232 -7.00 -6.93 -12.06
CA GLN A 232 -6.32 -5.63 -12.12
C GLN A 232 -6.97 -4.73 -13.17
N LYS A 233 -7.24 -5.25 -14.37
CA LYS A 233 -7.89 -4.49 -15.43
C LYS A 233 -9.31 -4.07 -15.05
N LYS A 234 -10.11 -4.97 -14.48
CA LYS A 234 -11.44 -4.64 -13.93
C LYS A 234 -11.36 -3.53 -12.87
N PHE A 235 -10.35 -3.60 -12.00
CA PHE A 235 -10.11 -2.58 -10.98
C PHE A 235 -9.82 -1.23 -11.63
N GLU A 236 -8.90 -1.19 -12.59
CA GLU A 236 -8.54 0.02 -13.33
C GLU A 236 -9.73 0.59 -14.11
N ASP A 237 -10.57 -0.25 -14.70
CA ASP A 237 -11.78 0.18 -15.40
C ASP A 237 -12.82 0.77 -14.45
N LYS A 238 -12.95 0.22 -13.23
CA LYS A 238 -13.86 0.69 -12.19
C LYS A 238 -13.38 2.01 -11.55
N TRP A 239 -12.10 2.08 -11.20
CA TRP A 239 -11.54 3.14 -10.37
C TRP A 239 -10.79 4.23 -11.15
N GLY A 240 -10.40 3.94 -12.40
CA GLY A 240 -9.68 4.86 -13.27
C GLY A 240 -8.18 4.98 -12.97
N PHE A 241 -7.62 4.16 -12.08
CA PHE A 241 -6.20 4.17 -11.74
C PHE A 241 -5.69 2.77 -11.39
N ASN A 242 -4.37 2.56 -11.49
CA ASN A 242 -3.72 1.33 -11.05
C ASN A 242 -3.49 1.37 -9.53
N SER A 243 -4.08 0.43 -8.78
CA SER A 243 -3.99 0.40 -7.32
C SER A 243 -2.55 0.26 -6.80
N LEU A 244 -1.75 -0.63 -7.40
CA LEU A 244 -0.39 -0.92 -6.92
C LEU A 244 0.53 0.29 -7.07
N TYR A 245 0.46 0.96 -8.22
CA TYR A 245 1.23 2.17 -8.49
C TYR A 245 0.73 3.35 -7.65
N SER A 246 -0.58 3.63 -7.68
CA SER A 246 -1.16 4.86 -7.10
C SER A 246 -1.19 4.86 -5.57
N THR A 247 -0.99 3.69 -4.94
CA THR A 247 -0.83 3.56 -3.49
C THR A 247 0.62 3.40 -3.04
N PHE A 248 1.60 3.49 -3.93
CA PHE A 248 3.01 3.43 -3.53
C PHE A 248 3.43 4.71 -2.79
N ALA A 249 3.87 4.58 -1.53
CA ALA A 249 4.40 5.71 -0.76
C ALA A 249 5.88 5.94 -1.07
N ARG A 250 6.26 7.20 -1.33
CA ARG A 250 7.65 7.61 -1.56
C ARG A 250 8.38 7.81 -0.23
N GLN A 251 8.61 6.72 0.50
CA GLN A 251 9.25 6.75 1.84
C GLN A 251 10.63 7.42 1.80
N GLU A 252 11.36 7.24 0.71
CA GLU A 252 12.65 7.87 0.46
C GLU A 252 12.59 9.40 0.43
N LEU A 253 11.49 10.01 -0.03
CA LEU A 253 11.28 11.46 0.04
C LEU A 253 10.89 11.90 1.45
N ILE A 254 10.08 11.11 2.15
CA ILE A 254 9.69 11.38 3.55
C ILE A 254 10.94 11.43 4.44
N ASN A 255 11.94 10.59 4.18
CA ASN A 255 13.20 10.57 4.93
C ASN A 255 14.03 11.86 4.81
N PHE A 256 13.72 12.75 3.84
CA PHE A 256 14.33 14.08 3.75
C PHE A 256 13.62 15.16 4.58
N ILE A 257 12.42 14.88 5.10
CA ILE A 257 11.71 15.77 6.02
C ILE A 257 12.41 15.72 7.37
N ASN A 258 12.89 16.87 7.83
CA ASN A 258 13.59 17.00 9.11
C ASN A 258 12.89 18.07 9.95
N LYS A 259 11.79 17.66 10.59
CA LYS A 259 11.01 18.46 11.53
C LYS A 259 10.77 17.64 12.80
N PRO A 260 10.68 18.25 13.99
CA PRO A 260 10.17 17.57 15.18
C PRO A 260 8.76 17.02 14.93
N LYS A 261 8.44 15.82 15.46
CA LYS A 261 7.12 15.18 15.29
C LYS A 261 5.94 16.03 15.76
N THR A 262 6.18 16.89 16.77
CA THR A 262 5.18 17.78 17.36
C THR A 262 5.05 19.12 16.64
N GLN A 263 6.00 19.47 15.75
CA GLN A 263 5.97 20.73 15.02
C GLN A 263 4.92 20.67 13.90
N SER A 264 4.13 21.73 13.75
CA SER A 264 3.29 21.91 12.57
C SER A 264 4.11 22.48 11.41
N PHE A 265 3.89 21.92 10.22
CA PHE A 265 4.52 22.35 8.97
C PHE A 265 3.63 21.95 7.79
N ALA A 266 3.75 22.68 6.68
CA ALA A 266 2.90 22.47 5.50
C ALA A 266 3.67 21.73 4.38
N VAL A 267 3.01 20.74 3.77
CA VAL A 267 3.52 19.94 2.65
C VAL A 267 2.55 19.97 1.48
N LEU A 268 3.08 20.20 0.28
CA LEU A 268 2.37 19.98 -0.97
C LEU A 268 2.98 18.78 -1.70
N ASP A 269 2.17 17.82 -2.11
CA ASP A 269 2.59 16.70 -2.96
C ASP A 269 1.97 16.85 -4.35
N VAL A 270 2.80 17.15 -5.35
CA VAL A 270 2.36 17.29 -6.75
C VAL A 270 2.44 15.91 -7.39
N GLY A 271 1.36 15.49 -8.05
CA GLY A 271 1.18 14.11 -8.52
C GLY A 271 0.99 13.14 -7.34
N CYS A 272 0.16 13.52 -6.35
CA CYS A 272 0.06 12.77 -5.09
C CYS A 272 -0.61 11.40 -5.22
N ALA A 273 -1.10 11.02 -6.40
CA ALA A 273 -1.84 9.79 -6.67
C ALA A 273 -2.98 9.59 -5.64
N CYS A 274 -3.08 8.42 -4.99
CA CYS A 274 -4.08 8.19 -3.93
C CYS A 274 -3.72 8.82 -2.57
N GLY A 275 -2.63 9.59 -2.49
CA GLY A 275 -2.22 10.32 -1.29
C GLY A 275 -1.47 9.48 -0.26
N ASN A 276 -0.89 8.32 -0.63
CA ASN A 276 -0.25 7.45 0.36
C ASN A 276 1.02 8.09 0.97
N THR A 277 1.82 8.82 0.18
CA THR A 277 2.98 9.56 0.69
C THR A 277 2.53 10.58 1.75
N LEU A 278 1.49 11.36 1.46
CA LEU A 278 0.88 12.30 2.41
C LEU A 278 0.38 11.59 3.68
N LEU A 279 -0.28 10.42 3.54
CA LEU A 279 -0.75 9.65 4.69
C LEU A 279 0.41 9.17 5.57
N GLN A 280 1.51 8.72 4.98
CA GLN A 280 2.70 8.31 5.71
C GLN A 280 3.39 9.49 6.41
N ILE A 281 3.36 10.69 5.81
CA ILE A 281 3.79 11.93 6.47
C ILE A 281 2.88 12.19 7.68
N LYS A 282 1.55 12.08 7.55
CA LYS A 282 0.60 12.25 8.66
C LYS A 282 0.86 11.28 9.81
N ASN A 283 1.09 10.00 9.51
CA ASN A 283 1.39 8.97 10.50
C ASN A 283 2.69 9.29 11.27
N THR A 284 3.68 9.87 10.60
CA THR A 284 4.97 10.22 11.22
C THR A 284 4.92 11.57 11.95
N TYR A 285 4.17 12.52 11.39
CA TYR A 285 4.05 13.92 11.81
C TYR A 285 2.55 14.29 11.93
N PRO A 286 1.89 13.97 13.05
CA PRO A 286 0.45 14.16 13.20
C PRO A 286 -0.05 15.60 13.04
N ASN A 287 0.82 16.59 13.29
CA ASN A 287 0.53 18.03 13.18
C ASN A 287 0.85 18.63 11.79
N SER A 288 1.24 17.79 10.82
CA SER A 288 1.48 18.23 9.44
C SER A 288 0.19 18.69 8.76
N ILE A 289 0.31 19.72 7.93
CA ILE A 289 -0.78 20.25 7.10
C ILE A 289 -0.52 19.82 5.67
N LEU A 290 -1.43 19.03 5.10
CA LEU A 290 -1.17 18.26 3.89
C LEU A 290 -2.04 18.74 2.74
N TYR A 291 -1.39 19.02 1.61
CA TYR A 291 -2.00 19.41 0.35
C TYR A 291 -1.53 18.48 -0.76
N GLY A 292 -2.38 18.28 -1.77
CA GLY A 292 -2.03 17.52 -2.95
C GLY A 292 -2.58 18.12 -4.23
N ILE A 293 -1.91 17.86 -5.35
CA ILE A 293 -2.41 18.11 -6.69
C ILE A 293 -2.32 16.78 -7.44
N GLU A 294 -3.42 16.34 -8.05
CA GLU A 294 -3.47 15.07 -8.77
C GLU A 294 -4.27 15.20 -10.07
N LEU A 295 -3.69 14.76 -11.18
CA LEU A 295 -4.33 14.82 -12.50
C LEU A 295 -5.42 13.76 -12.64
N ASN A 296 -5.18 12.55 -12.13
CA ASN A 296 -6.13 11.45 -12.18
C ASN A 296 -7.28 11.66 -11.19
N LYS A 297 -8.48 11.90 -11.73
CA LYS A 297 -9.67 12.15 -10.92
C LYS A 297 -9.96 11.02 -9.92
N GLY A 298 -9.87 9.76 -10.34
CA GLY A 298 -10.14 8.60 -9.48
C GLY A 298 -9.18 8.54 -8.29
N ALA A 299 -7.88 8.67 -8.53
CA ALA A 299 -6.86 8.70 -7.49
C ALA A 299 -7.04 9.91 -6.55
N SER A 300 -7.38 11.07 -7.12
CA SER A 300 -7.62 12.30 -6.35
C SER A 300 -8.78 12.16 -5.35
N GLU A 301 -9.84 11.42 -5.68
CA GLU A 301 -10.96 11.18 -4.76
C GLU A 301 -10.52 10.39 -3.53
N ILE A 302 -9.60 9.43 -3.69
CA ILE A 302 -9.00 8.71 -2.57
C ILE A 302 -8.09 9.65 -1.77
N ALA A 303 -7.27 10.45 -2.43
CA ALA A 303 -6.34 11.36 -1.78
C ALA A 303 -7.05 12.45 -0.95
N LYS A 304 -8.24 12.91 -1.37
CA LYS A 304 -9.13 13.82 -0.61
C LYS A 304 -9.62 13.24 0.72
N THR A 305 -9.45 11.94 0.96
CA THR A 305 -9.73 11.31 2.26
C THR A 305 -8.59 11.49 3.26
N VAL A 306 -7.40 11.89 2.78
CA VAL A 306 -6.17 12.05 3.57
C VAL A 306 -5.82 13.53 3.78
N ALA A 307 -5.92 14.32 2.71
CA ALA A 307 -5.36 15.67 2.60
C ALA A 307 -6.28 16.63 1.82
N ASN A 308 -5.92 17.92 1.78
CA ASN A 308 -6.61 18.89 0.93
C ASN A 308 -6.09 18.78 -0.51
N VAL A 309 -6.85 18.11 -1.38
CA VAL A 309 -6.38 17.74 -2.73
C VAL A 309 -7.18 18.43 -3.82
N THR A 310 -6.46 19.02 -4.78
CA THR A 310 -7.01 19.59 -6.01
C THR A 310 -6.82 18.61 -7.16
N ALA A 311 -7.90 18.31 -7.88
CA ALA A 311 -7.91 17.37 -9.00
C ALA A 311 -7.70 18.11 -10.33
N ASP A 312 -6.45 18.37 -10.71
CA ASP A 312 -6.13 19.22 -11.86
C ASP A 312 -4.68 19.01 -12.37
N ASN A 313 -4.37 19.55 -13.55
CA ASN A 313 -3.04 19.53 -14.14
C ASN A 313 -2.19 20.70 -13.63
N ILE A 314 -1.09 20.40 -12.95
CA ILE A 314 -0.13 21.40 -12.44
C ILE A 314 0.37 22.38 -13.52
N GLU A 315 0.49 21.98 -14.79
CA GLU A 315 0.98 22.86 -15.86
C GLU A 315 -0.02 23.95 -16.27
N SER A 316 -1.32 23.69 -16.11
CA SER A 316 -2.40 24.65 -16.42
C SER A 316 -3.05 25.23 -15.17
N LEU A 317 -2.60 24.82 -13.99
CA LEU A 317 -3.27 25.10 -12.73
C LEU A 317 -3.13 26.57 -12.35
N ASP A 318 -4.27 27.25 -12.26
CA ASP A 318 -4.36 28.60 -11.69
C ASP A 318 -4.68 28.56 -10.19
N VAL A 319 -3.99 27.68 -9.45
CA VAL A 319 -4.20 27.59 -8.00
C VAL A 319 -3.38 28.66 -7.30
N HIS A 320 -4.12 29.40 -6.47
CA HIS A 320 -3.61 30.44 -5.61
C HIS A 320 -3.46 29.87 -4.21
N PHE A 321 -2.30 29.25 -3.94
CA PHE A 321 -1.86 29.08 -2.56
C PHE A 321 -1.31 30.40 -2.03
N ASP A 322 -1.28 30.55 -0.71
CA ASP A 322 -0.58 31.67 -0.10
C ASP A 322 0.92 31.62 -0.46
N GLU A 323 1.51 32.78 -0.77
CA GLU A 323 2.95 32.87 -0.98
C GLU A 323 3.71 32.50 0.30
N ASN A 324 4.90 31.88 0.16
CA ASN A 324 5.74 31.48 1.28
C ASN A 324 5.05 30.58 2.33
N TYR A 325 4.18 29.67 1.88
CA TYR A 325 3.35 28.86 2.78
C TYR A 325 3.95 27.47 3.09
N PHE A 326 4.49 26.78 2.08
CA PHE A 326 4.93 25.40 2.21
C PHE A 326 6.35 25.28 2.76
N ASP A 327 6.54 24.37 3.73
CA ASP A 327 7.86 23.95 4.20
C ASP A 327 8.50 22.96 3.21
N TYR A 328 7.68 22.09 2.61
CA TYR A 328 8.11 21.12 1.61
C TYR A 328 7.14 21.05 0.44
N ILE A 329 7.70 20.93 -0.77
CA ILE A 329 6.93 20.61 -1.97
C ILE A 329 7.57 19.39 -2.63
N LEU A 330 6.76 18.36 -2.88
CA LEU A 330 7.20 17.05 -3.34
C LEU A 330 6.86 16.86 -4.82
N PHE A 331 7.79 16.24 -5.56
CA PHE A 331 7.63 15.77 -6.93
C PHE A 331 8.14 14.32 -7.01
N GLY A 332 7.27 13.35 -6.70
CA GLY A 332 7.63 11.93 -6.73
C GLY A 332 7.33 11.30 -8.08
N ASP A 333 8.30 11.34 -9.01
CA ASP A 333 8.16 10.84 -10.39
C ASP A 333 7.10 11.60 -11.17
N VAL A 334 7.34 12.91 -11.32
CA VAL A 334 6.41 13.85 -11.95
C VAL A 334 7.10 14.70 -12.99
N LEU A 335 8.29 15.23 -12.69
CA LEU A 335 8.99 16.21 -13.53
C LEU A 335 9.31 15.66 -14.93
N GLU A 336 9.50 14.36 -15.05
CA GLU A 336 9.73 13.62 -16.29
C GLU A 336 8.47 13.44 -17.16
N HIS A 337 7.28 13.54 -16.56
CA HIS A 337 5.99 13.48 -17.26
C HIS A 337 5.51 14.85 -17.76
N LEU A 338 6.09 15.94 -17.27
CA LEU A 338 5.67 17.30 -17.62
C LEU A 338 6.18 17.73 -19.01
N VAL A 339 5.40 18.58 -19.69
CA VAL A 339 5.84 19.24 -20.92
C VAL A 339 6.91 20.28 -20.60
N ASP A 340 6.72 21.12 -19.59
CA ASP A 340 7.68 22.14 -19.16
C ASP A 340 7.92 22.09 -17.64
N PRO A 341 8.75 21.14 -17.15
CA PRO A 341 9.09 21.06 -15.74
C PRO A 341 9.84 22.30 -15.23
N TRP A 342 10.56 23.04 -16.09
CA TRP A 342 11.24 24.28 -15.70
C TRP A 342 10.22 25.36 -15.31
N GLN A 343 9.20 25.56 -16.14
CA GLN A 343 8.16 26.56 -15.85
C GLN A 343 7.36 26.20 -14.59
N VAL A 344 7.05 24.92 -14.39
CA VAL A 344 6.40 24.44 -13.16
C VAL A 344 7.25 24.73 -11.93
N LEU A 345 8.55 24.41 -11.98
CA LEU A 345 9.49 24.69 -10.90
C LEU A 345 9.64 26.20 -10.62
N LEU A 346 9.62 27.05 -11.66
CA LEU A 346 9.62 28.51 -11.51
C LEU A 346 8.34 29.03 -10.84
N ASN A 347 7.18 28.53 -11.27
CA ASN A 347 5.88 28.98 -10.76
C ASN A 347 5.66 28.58 -9.31
N ILE A 348 6.00 27.34 -8.95
CA ILE A 348 5.72 26.80 -7.62
C ILE A 348 6.66 27.35 -6.55
N LYS A 349 7.81 27.89 -6.97
CA LYS A 349 8.84 28.49 -6.12
C LYS A 349 8.28 29.52 -5.14
N ARG A 350 7.34 30.37 -5.59
CA ARG A 350 6.77 31.46 -4.78
C ARG A 350 5.95 30.98 -3.58
N TYR A 351 5.47 29.73 -3.61
CA TYR A 351 4.70 29.14 -2.52
C TYR A 351 5.59 28.49 -1.46
N LEU A 352 6.89 28.34 -1.72
CA LEU A 352 7.83 27.77 -0.78
C LEU A 352 8.30 28.85 0.21
N LYS A 353 8.36 28.50 1.50
CA LYS A 353 8.98 29.37 2.52
C LYS A 353 10.45 29.68 2.17
N PRO A 354 11.03 30.77 2.72
CA PRO A 354 12.45 31.08 2.54
C PRO A 354 13.40 29.94 2.91
N ASP A 355 13.07 29.15 3.93
CA ASP A 355 13.83 27.96 4.36
C ASP A 355 13.26 26.63 3.84
N GLY A 356 12.19 26.68 3.05
CA GLY A 356 11.51 25.51 2.53
C GLY A 356 12.32 24.78 1.45
N LYS A 357 11.92 23.54 1.16
CA LYS A 357 12.65 22.65 0.24
C LYS A 357 11.74 22.01 -0.81
N ILE A 358 12.27 21.88 -2.03
CA ILE A 358 11.74 20.93 -3.01
C ILE A 358 12.37 19.57 -2.74
N LEU A 359 11.54 18.54 -2.71
CA LEU A 359 11.95 17.14 -2.66
C LEU A 359 11.50 16.47 -3.95
N ALA A 360 12.40 15.87 -4.72
CA ALA A 360 12.03 15.23 -5.98
C ALA A 360 12.67 13.85 -6.14
N SER A 361 11.96 12.96 -6.83
CA SER A 361 12.49 11.70 -7.34
C SER A 361 12.47 11.78 -8.87
N ILE A 362 13.60 11.50 -9.52
CA ILE A 362 13.77 11.68 -10.97
C ILE A 362 14.53 10.47 -11.56
N PRO A 363 13.95 9.75 -12.52
CA PRO A 363 14.59 8.63 -13.22
C PRO A 363 15.88 9.06 -13.94
N ASN A 364 16.87 8.17 -13.94
CA ASN A 364 18.16 8.43 -14.58
C ASN A 364 18.30 7.66 -15.89
N VAL A 365 18.27 8.38 -17.03
CA VAL A 365 18.43 7.76 -18.36
C VAL A 365 19.84 7.22 -18.60
N MET A 366 20.81 7.61 -17.78
CA MET A 366 22.19 7.11 -17.85
C MET A 366 22.37 5.74 -17.20
N HIS A 367 21.35 5.21 -16.49
CA HIS A 367 21.45 3.91 -15.83
C HIS A 367 21.87 2.79 -16.81
N ILE A 368 22.70 1.86 -16.34
CA ILE A 368 23.33 0.83 -17.18
C ILE A 368 22.31 -0.01 -17.94
N SER A 369 21.13 -0.27 -17.38
CA SER A 369 20.08 -1.03 -18.05
C SER A 369 19.59 -0.35 -19.34
N ILE A 370 19.61 0.99 -19.39
CA ILE A 370 19.20 1.77 -20.56
C ILE A 370 20.34 1.82 -21.57
N VAL A 371 21.56 2.10 -21.10
CA VAL A 371 22.76 2.15 -21.96
C VAL A 371 22.98 0.80 -22.64
N LYS A 372 22.85 -0.30 -21.90
CA LYS A 372 22.94 -1.66 -22.44
C LYS A 372 21.89 -1.90 -23.52
N LYS A 373 20.62 -1.55 -23.30
CA LYS A 373 19.56 -1.66 -24.32
C LYS A 373 19.91 -0.84 -25.57
N LEU A 374 20.35 0.41 -25.38
CA LEU A 374 20.68 1.33 -26.46
C LEU A 374 21.86 0.82 -27.32
N ILE A 375 22.92 0.28 -26.70
CA ILE A 375 24.07 -0.31 -27.41
C ILE A 375 23.62 -1.48 -28.31
N HIS A 376 22.60 -2.23 -27.89
CA HIS A 376 22.00 -3.31 -28.69
C HIS A 376 20.96 -2.80 -29.71
N GLY A 377 20.80 -1.49 -29.88
CA GLY A 377 19.85 -0.87 -30.81
C GLY A 377 18.40 -0.84 -30.29
N ASN A 378 18.18 -1.08 -28.99
CA ASN A 378 16.85 -1.13 -28.40
C ASN A 378 16.52 0.17 -27.63
N TRP A 379 15.43 0.83 -28.04
CA TRP A 379 14.81 1.94 -27.30
C TRP A 379 13.30 1.65 -27.12
N THR A 380 13.02 0.53 -26.48
CA THR A 380 11.65 0.03 -26.31
C THR A 380 11.01 0.68 -25.10
N TYR A 381 9.92 1.41 -25.31
CA TYR A 381 9.11 1.96 -24.23
C TYR A 381 8.40 0.85 -23.45
N GLU A 382 8.26 1.07 -22.15
CA GLU A 382 7.66 0.13 -21.19
C GLU A 382 6.38 0.74 -20.57
N ASP A 383 5.67 -0.05 -19.77
CA ASP A 383 4.50 0.41 -19.00
C ASP A 383 4.89 1.00 -17.64
N ALA A 384 6.18 0.93 -17.27
CA ALA A 384 6.76 1.49 -16.05
C ALA A 384 8.29 1.61 -16.18
N GLY A 385 8.91 2.39 -15.29
CA GLY A 385 10.38 2.50 -15.17
C GLY A 385 10.98 3.65 -15.99
N ILE A 386 12.29 3.66 -16.20
CA ILE A 386 12.98 4.82 -16.84
C ILE A 386 12.46 5.12 -18.26
N LEU A 387 12.11 4.09 -19.04
CA LEU A 387 11.52 4.23 -20.38
C LEU A 387 10.00 4.05 -20.36
N ASP A 388 9.33 4.42 -19.27
CA ASP A 388 7.87 4.52 -19.26
C ASP A 388 7.39 5.36 -20.46
N ARG A 389 6.43 4.83 -21.22
CA ARG A 389 5.87 5.47 -22.41
C ARG A 389 5.23 6.84 -22.15
N THR A 390 4.94 7.17 -20.90
CA THR A 390 4.38 8.45 -20.48
C THR A 390 5.46 9.48 -20.12
N HIS A 391 6.74 9.11 -20.08
CA HIS A 391 7.84 10.07 -19.89
C HIS A 391 8.03 10.94 -21.13
N MET A 392 8.00 12.26 -20.91
CA MET A 392 8.20 13.29 -21.93
C MET A 392 9.63 13.85 -21.89
N ARG A 393 10.33 13.66 -20.77
CA ARG A 393 11.69 14.17 -20.53
C ARG A 393 12.56 13.06 -19.96
N PHE A 394 13.82 13.04 -20.37
CA PHE A 394 14.82 12.09 -19.89
C PHE A 394 16.00 12.87 -19.31
N PHE A 395 16.40 12.52 -18.09
CA PHE A 395 17.40 13.28 -17.37
C PHE A 395 18.64 12.45 -17.03
N THR A 396 19.79 13.10 -17.09
CA THR A 396 21.03 12.68 -16.42
C THR A 396 21.23 13.57 -15.19
N LEU A 397 22.13 13.19 -14.27
CA LEU A 397 22.44 14.00 -13.09
C LEU A 397 22.81 15.45 -13.43
N LYS A 398 23.58 15.64 -14.51
CA LYS A 398 24.00 16.97 -14.95
C LYS A 398 22.81 17.83 -15.37
N GLU A 399 21.87 17.25 -16.13
CA GLU A 399 20.66 17.95 -16.59
C GLU A 399 19.68 18.22 -15.45
N ILE A 400 19.61 17.34 -14.44
CA ILE A 400 18.84 17.60 -13.21
C ILE A 400 19.41 18.85 -12.50
N HIS A 401 20.73 18.88 -12.26
CA HIS A 401 21.36 20.05 -11.64
C HIS A 401 21.13 21.34 -12.43
N LYS A 402 21.21 21.26 -13.76
CA LYS A 402 20.94 22.39 -14.64
C LYS A 402 19.50 22.87 -14.51
N MET A 403 18.52 21.97 -14.59
CA MET A 403 17.09 22.29 -14.46
C MET A 403 16.77 23.03 -13.16
N PHE A 404 17.26 22.52 -12.02
CA PHE A 404 17.04 23.17 -10.72
C PHE A 404 17.72 24.54 -10.62
N ARG A 405 18.98 24.67 -11.08
CA ARG A 405 19.70 25.95 -11.04
C ARG A 405 19.05 27.01 -11.92
N ASP A 406 18.67 26.64 -13.14
CA ASP A 406 18.03 27.55 -14.09
C ASP A 406 16.63 27.97 -13.60
N SER A 407 15.97 27.11 -12.82
CA SER A 407 14.69 27.41 -12.16
C SER A 407 14.87 28.17 -10.83
N GLY A 408 16.08 28.62 -10.51
CA GLY A 408 16.37 29.49 -9.37
C GLY A 408 16.49 28.77 -8.01
N TYR A 409 16.83 27.48 -8.02
CA TYR A 409 17.12 26.70 -6.81
C TYR A 409 18.63 26.60 -6.52
N SER A 410 18.99 26.48 -5.25
CA SER A 410 20.36 26.34 -4.72
C SER A 410 20.47 25.15 -3.75
N ASP A 411 21.69 24.90 -3.25
CA ASP A 411 21.99 23.87 -2.24
C ASP A 411 21.40 22.50 -2.58
N ILE A 412 21.58 22.10 -3.84
CA ILE A 412 21.02 20.87 -4.40
C ILE A 412 21.79 19.68 -3.83
N TYR A 413 21.17 19.01 -2.87
CA TYR A 413 21.61 17.72 -2.36
C TYR A 413 21.04 16.60 -3.24
N VAL A 414 21.87 15.60 -3.52
CA VAL A 414 21.51 14.44 -4.35
C VAL A 414 21.85 13.15 -3.61
N ALA A 415 20.89 12.24 -3.56
CA ALA A 415 21.11 10.82 -3.26
C ALA A 415 20.68 9.97 -4.45
N GLY A 416 21.11 8.70 -4.48
CA GLY A 416 20.78 7.78 -5.56
C GLY A 416 20.16 6.50 -5.03
N LYS A 417 19.12 6.03 -5.70
CA LYS A 417 18.56 4.68 -5.52
C LYS A 417 19.28 3.73 -6.48
N LEU A 418 19.96 2.74 -5.92
CA LEU A 418 20.61 1.69 -6.70
C LEU A 418 19.58 0.62 -7.07
N LEU A 419 19.74 0.04 -8.26
CA LEU A 419 19.08 -1.22 -8.64
C LEU A 419 20.15 -2.32 -8.65
N MET A 420 19.77 -3.56 -8.37
CA MET A 420 20.75 -4.66 -8.40
C MET A 420 21.30 -4.85 -9.81
N GLU A 421 22.62 -4.92 -9.90
CA GLU A 421 23.36 -5.06 -11.16
C GLU A 421 24.00 -6.45 -11.26
N SER A 422 24.01 -7.01 -12.46
CA SER A 422 24.69 -8.28 -12.72
C SER A 422 26.21 -8.05 -12.82
N LYS A 423 27.00 -9.13 -12.76
CA LYS A 423 28.45 -9.04 -12.97
C LYS A 423 28.78 -8.45 -14.35
N GLU A 424 28.00 -8.81 -15.36
CA GLU A 424 28.13 -8.29 -16.72
C GLU A 424 27.83 -6.80 -16.79
N ASP A 425 26.89 -6.29 -15.98
CA ASP A 425 26.59 -4.87 -15.91
C ASP A 425 27.78 -4.09 -15.32
N PHE A 426 28.41 -4.59 -14.25
CA PHE A 426 29.63 -3.97 -13.68
C PHE A 426 30.79 -3.92 -14.68
N GLU A 427 31.04 -5.01 -15.41
CA GLU A 427 32.08 -5.05 -16.44
C GLU A 427 31.81 -4.04 -17.56
N LEU A 428 30.55 -3.91 -17.98
CA LEU A 428 30.16 -2.93 -18.99
C LEU A 428 30.36 -1.49 -18.48
N ILE A 429 29.99 -1.20 -17.24
CA ILE A 429 30.23 0.11 -16.61
C ILE A 429 31.72 0.44 -16.59
N GLU A 430 32.57 -0.50 -16.17
CA GLU A 430 34.01 -0.30 -16.12
C GLU A 430 34.58 0.05 -17.51
N ASN A 431 34.13 -0.67 -18.54
CA ASN A 431 34.53 -0.42 -19.92
C ASN A 431 34.04 0.94 -20.45
N LEU A 432 32.80 1.33 -20.14
CA LEU A 432 32.26 2.64 -20.50
C LEU A 432 33.03 3.78 -19.81
N CYS A 433 33.39 3.61 -18.54
CA CYS A 433 34.20 4.55 -17.78
C CYS A 433 35.60 4.71 -18.36
N LYS A 434 36.24 3.62 -18.83
CA LYS A 434 37.53 3.67 -19.55
C LYS A 434 37.46 4.46 -20.85
N LEU A 435 36.34 4.40 -21.56
CA LEU A 435 36.11 5.14 -22.81
C LEU A 435 35.75 6.61 -22.58
N SER A 436 35.31 6.97 -21.39
CA SER A 436 34.75 8.30 -21.08
C SER A 436 35.46 8.94 -19.87
N ASN A 437 34.77 9.04 -18.74
CA ASN A 437 35.29 9.59 -17.49
C ASN A 437 35.08 8.57 -16.35
N PRO A 438 36.14 8.14 -15.65
CA PRO A 438 36.05 7.23 -14.51
C PRO A 438 35.09 7.67 -13.39
N ASP A 439 34.89 8.97 -13.21
CA ASP A 439 34.01 9.51 -12.17
C ASP A 439 32.51 9.27 -12.44
N LEU A 440 32.16 8.73 -13.62
CA LEU A 440 30.78 8.47 -14.02
C LEU A 440 30.23 7.12 -13.56
N SER A 441 31.05 6.22 -13.00
CA SER A 441 30.62 4.86 -12.60
C SER A 441 29.31 4.87 -11.83
N LYS A 442 29.26 5.67 -10.75
CA LYS A 442 28.06 5.78 -9.90
C LYS A 442 26.82 6.26 -10.65
N GLN A 443 26.97 7.06 -11.71
CA GLN A 443 25.83 7.53 -12.50
C GLN A 443 25.27 6.43 -13.40
N PHE A 444 26.05 5.42 -13.77
CA PHE A 444 25.51 4.23 -14.43
C PHE A 444 24.79 3.29 -13.46
N GLU A 445 25.21 3.27 -12.19
CA GLU A 445 24.65 2.40 -11.13
C GLU A 445 23.36 2.95 -10.51
N ILE A 446 23.20 4.27 -10.49
CA ILE A 446 22.02 4.91 -9.89
C ILE A 446 20.84 4.83 -10.87
N TYR A 447 19.79 4.14 -10.46
CA TYR A 447 18.55 4.00 -11.22
C TYR A 447 17.73 5.30 -11.20
N GLN A 448 17.73 5.99 -10.06
CA GLN A 448 16.88 7.16 -9.81
C GLN A 448 17.54 8.10 -8.82
N TYR A 449 17.47 9.40 -9.09
CA TYR A 449 18.03 10.44 -8.23
C TYR A 449 16.97 11.01 -7.31
N LEU A 450 17.34 11.15 -6.04
CA LEU A 450 16.55 11.83 -5.01
C LEU A 450 17.17 13.19 -4.77
N ILE A 451 16.39 14.24 -4.96
CA ILE A 451 16.83 15.63 -4.91
C ILE A 451 16.21 16.32 -3.72
N LYS A 452 17.03 17.09 -2.99
CA LYS A 452 16.57 18.09 -2.03
C LYS A 452 17.20 19.42 -2.40
N ALA A 453 16.40 20.41 -2.76
CA ALA A 453 16.87 21.71 -3.20
C ALA A 453 16.21 22.85 -2.41
N SER A 454 16.95 23.94 -2.21
CA SER A 454 16.47 25.16 -1.55
C SER A 454 16.17 26.24 -2.56
N VAL A 455 15.37 27.21 -2.18
CA VAL A 455 15.26 28.45 -2.95
C VAL A 455 16.52 29.27 -2.76
N LYS A 456 17.09 29.78 -3.86
CA LYS A 456 18.16 30.78 -3.79
C LYS A 456 17.60 32.04 -3.09
N PRO A 457 18.23 32.52 -2.00
CA PRO A 457 17.78 33.71 -1.28
C PRO A 457 17.82 34.97 -2.13
#